data_AF-A0A1I7X6A7-F1
#
_entry.id   AF-A0A1I7X6A7-F1
#
_cell.length_a   1.000
_cell.length_b   1.000
_cell.length_c   1.000
_cell.angle_alpha   90.00
_cell.angle_beta   90.00
_cell.angle_gamma   90.00
#
_symmetry.space_group_name_H-M   'P 1'
#
loop_
_entity.id
_entity.type
_entity.pdbx_description
1 polymer ?
#
loop_
_entity_poly.entity_id
_entity_poly.type
_entity_poly.pdbx_seq_one_letter_code
_entity_poly.pdbx_strand_id
1 'polypeptide(L)'
;MVRIGGSTPEGAHIKEQDYYSSSGEYRIDKEASSTMLNSVMYKLSYYRFGTMYTEAVSFINQTTRYISVGILLLQNQPVGYDRVRNAEIGSKDFELEHLEEAYTSEHWIVRIYRVKPPNNRGAI
;
A
#
# COMPACT_ATOMS: atom_id res chain seq x y z
N MET A 1 -5.44 -14.92 4.29
CA MET A 1 -4.00 -15.07 4.62
C MET A 1 -3.81 -15.19 6.12
N VAL A 2 -4.14 -14.15 6.90
CA VAL A 2 -3.97 -14.13 8.38
C VAL A 2 -4.66 -15.30 9.08
N ARG A 3 -5.96 -15.55 8.83
CA ARG A 3 -6.71 -16.65 9.46
C ARG A 3 -6.12 -18.04 9.23
N ILE A 4 -5.62 -18.31 8.03
CA ILE A 4 -5.01 -19.61 7.69
C ILE A 4 -3.60 -19.70 8.29
N GLY A 5 -2.81 -18.62 8.23
CA GLY A 5 -1.49 -18.59 8.85
C GLY A 5 -1.55 -18.74 10.37
N GLY A 6 -2.52 -18.11 11.03
CA GLY A 6 -2.69 -18.15 12.48
C GLY A 6 -3.32 -19.43 13.03
N SER A 7 -3.80 -20.34 12.19
CA SER A 7 -4.44 -21.58 12.64
C SER A 7 -3.47 -22.73 12.89
N THR A 8 -2.16 -22.55 12.66
CA THR A 8 -1.13 -23.57 12.90
C THR A 8 -0.35 -23.30 14.20
N PRO A 9 0.29 -24.31 14.80
CA PRO A 9 1.11 -24.12 15.99
C PRO A 9 2.23 -23.09 15.80
N GLU A 10 2.88 -23.10 14.63
CA GLU A 10 3.98 -22.18 14.29
C GLU A 10 3.46 -20.75 14.12
N GLY A 11 2.23 -20.60 13.61
CA GLY A 11 1.56 -19.33 13.39
C GLY A 11 0.77 -18.79 14.58
N ALA A 12 0.79 -19.44 15.75
CA ALA A 12 0.01 -19.04 16.92
C ALA A 12 0.27 -17.60 17.42
N HIS A 13 1.40 -17.01 17.01
CA HIS A 13 1.76 -15.62 17.26
C HIS A 13 1.03 -14.62 16.34
N ILE A 14 0.42 -15.08 15.25
CA ILE A 14 -0.33 -14.28 14.29
C ILE A 14 -1.79 -14.20 14.77
N LYS A 15 -2.20 -13.03 15.26
CA LYS A 15 -3.57 -12.81 15.72
C LYS A 15 -4.29 -11.86 14.78
N GLU A 16 -5.46 -12.26 14.30
CA GLU A 16 -6.25 -11.42 13.39
C GLU A 16 -6.62 -10.07 14.00
N GLN A 17 -6.89 -10.05 15.31
CA GLN A 17 -7.26 -8.84 16.03
C GLN A 17 -6.19 -7.74 15.93
N ASP A 18 -4.91 -8.12 15.83
CA ASP A 18 -3.79 -7.16 15.81
C ASP A 18 -3.75 -6.35 14.52
N TYR A 19 -4.47 -6.78 13.46
CA TYR A 19 -4.53 -6.11 12.16
C TYR A 19 -5.66 -5.07 12.05
N TYR A 20 -6.56 -5.00 13.03
CA TYR A 20 -7.63 -4.01 13.07
C TYR A 20 -7.18 -2.75 13.82
N SER A 21 -7.77 -1.60 13.48
CA SER A 21 -7.63 -0.37 14.25
C SER A 21 -8.19 -0.53 15.67
N SER A 22 -7.96 0.46 16.54
CA SER A 22 -8.58 0.52 17.87
C SER A 22 -10.11 0.54 17.84
N SER A 23 -10.71 1.02 16.75
CA SER A 23 -12.15 0.97 16.49
C SER A 23 -12.64 -0.38 15.96
N GLY A 24 -11.74 -1.33 15.70
CA GLY A 24 -12.07 -2.64 15.11
C GLY A 24 -12.24 -2.61 13.58
N GLU A 25 -11.84 -1.51 12.92
CA GLU A 25 -11.97 -1.33 11.47
C GLU A 25 -10.73 -1.83 10.73
N TYR A 26 -10.94 -2.36 9.52
CA TYR A 26 -9.84 -2.73 8.63
C TYR A 26 -9.44 -1.52 7.79
N ARG A 27 -8.31 -0.89 8.15
CA ARG A 27 -7.84 0.36 7.52
C ARG A 27 -6.43 0.23 7.00
N ILE A 28 -6.07 1.12 6.07
CA ILE A 28 -4.72 1.24 5.48
C ILE A 28 -4.14 2.65 5.59
N ASP A 29 -4.91 3.56 6.19
CA ASP A 29 -4.53 4.93 6.45
C ASP A 29 -3.76 5.06 7.78
N LYS A 30 -3.57 6.28 8.25
CA LYS A 30 -2.84 6.57 9.49
C LYS A 30 -3.50 6.00 10.75
N GLU A 31 -4.79 5.63 10.69
CA GLU A 31 -5.53 5.02 11.80
C GLU A 31 -5.44 3.49 11.80
N ALA A 32 -4.79 2.90 10.79
CA ALA A 32 -4.50 1.48 10.76
C ALA A 32 -3.57 1.06 11.91
N SER A 33 -3.64 -0.21 12.32
CA SER A 33 -2.74 -0.70 13.36
C SER A 33 -1.28 -0.67 12.92
N SER A 34 -0.38 -0.54 13.88
CA SER A 34 1.05 -0.64 13.64
C SER A 34 1.43 -2.00 13.04
N THR A 35 0.74 -3.08 13.41
CA THR A 35 0.91 -4.42 12.83
C THR A 35 0.54 -4.44 11.35
N MET A 36 -0.55 -3.77 10.95
CA MET A 36 -0.95 -3.66 9.55
C MET A 36 0.11 -2.92 8.72
N LEU A 37 0.48 -1.71 9.16
CA LEU A 37 1.42 -0.83 8.45
C LEU A 37 2.84 -1.42 8.40
N ASN A 38 3.22 -2.24 9.39
CA ASN A 38 4.51 -2.91 9.40
C ASN A 38 4.51 -4.29 8.74
N SER A 39 3.35 -4.81 8.32
CA SER A 39 3.26 -6.13 7.71
C SER A 39 4.06 -6.21 6.41
N VAL A 40 4.62 -7.39 6.13
CA VAL A 40 5.36 -7.64 4.89
C VAL A 40 4.46 -7.37 3.68
N MET A 41 3.20 -7.79 3.72
CA MET A 41 2.27 -7.59 2.61
C MET A 41 1.99 -6.09 2.34
N TYR A 42 1.79 -5.29 3.39
CA TYR A 42 1.60 -3.84 3.24
C TYR A 42 2.85 -3.20 2.62
N LYS A 43 4.03 -3.50 3.17
CA LYS A 43 5.30 -2.92 2.69
C LYS A 43 5.57 -3.29 1.23
N LEU A 44 5.34 -4.54 0.83
CA LEU A 44 5.55 -4.97 -0.56
C LEU A 44 4.49 -4.40 -1.52
N SER A 45 3.26 -4.17 -1.07
CA SER A 45 2.24 -3.58 -1.96
C SER A 45 2.50 -2.09 -2.21
N TYR A 46 2.90 -1.35 -1.15
CA TYR A 46 3.01 0.11 -1.17
C TYR A 46 4.44 0.66 -1.23
N TYR A 47 5.45 -0.19 -1.46
CA TYR A 47 6.83 0.28 -1.59
C TYR A 47 6.92 1.36 -2.68
N ARG A 48 7.45 2.55 -2.34
CA ARG A 48 7.52 3.74 -3.21
C ARG A 48 6.19 4.28 -3.75
N PHE A 49 5.05 3.78 -3.25
CA PHE A 49 3.73 4.25 -3.69
C PHE A 49 3.37 5.62 -3.11
N GLY A 50 3.97 6.01 -1.98
CA GLY A 50 3.65 7.26 -1.27
C GLY A 50 3.89 8.55 -2.05
N THR A 51 4.69 8.51 -3.11
CA THR A 51 5.00 9.65 -4.00
C THR A 51 4.25 9.60 -5.33
N MET A 52 3.45 8.56 -5.57
CA MET A 52 2.74 8.38 -6.83
C MET A 52 1.40 9.13 -6.83
N TYR A 53 1.11 9.80 -7.94
CA TYR A 53 -0.23 10.29 -8.24
C TYR A 53 -1.01 9.19 -8.94
N THR A 54 -2.12 8.77 -8.37
CA THR A 54 -3.07 7.92 -9.11
C THR A 54 -3.96 8.80 -9.96
N GLU A 55 -3.98 8.59 -11.26
CA GLU A 55 -4.88 9.33 -12.15
C GLU A 55 -6.32 9.15 -11.69
N ALA A 56 -6.99 10.26 -11.37
CA ALA A 56 -8.43 10.30 -11.26
C ALA A 56 -9.00 10.08 -12.68
N VAL A 57 -9.89 9.10 -12.83
CA VAL A 57 -10.53 8.81 -14.12
C VAL A 57 -11.22 10.07 -14.63
N SER A 58 -10.59 10.71 -15.60
CA SER A 58 -11.20 11.78 -16.36
C SER A 58 -12.10 11.09 -17.37
N PHE A 59 -13.37 10.85 -17.01
CA PHE A 59 -14.39 10.55 -18.01
C PHE A 59 -14.63 11.83 -18.82
N ILE A 60 -13.74 12.08 -19.79
CA ILE A 60 -13.96 13.10 -20.81
C ILE A 60 -14.60 12.39 -21.99
N ASN A 61 -15.92 12.27 -21.97
CA ASN A 61 -16.68 12.11 -23.19
C ASN A 61 -16.41 13.35 -24.06
N GLN A 62 -15.85 13.14 -25.26
CA GLN A 62 -15.32 14.17 -26.18
C GLN A 62 -16.32 15.26 -26.64
N THR A 63 -17.53 15.33 -26.10
CA THR A 63 -18.63 16.15 -26.66
C THR A 63 -18.89 17.44 -25.89
N THR A 64 -18.43 17.61 -24.65
CA THR A 64 -18.81 18.81 -23.86
C THR A 64 -17.63 19.78 -23.73
N ARG A 65 -17.51 20.70 -24.69
CA ARG A 65 -16.54 21.81 -24.69
C ARG A 65 -17.03 23.03 -23.89
N TYR A 66 -17.68 22.77 -22.75
CA TYR A 66 -18.10 23.76 -21.75
C TYR A 66 -18.15 23.08 -20.39
N ILE A 67 -17.00 23.00 -19.70
CA ILE A 67 -16.97 22.50 -18.32
C ILE A 67 -16.01 23.37 -17.51
N SER A 68 -16.43 24.63 -17.32
CA SER A 68 -15.83 25.54 -16.37
C SER A 68 -16.11 25.04 -14.94
N VAL A 69 -15.07 25.05 -14.11
CA VAL A 69 -15.08 24.95 -12.63
C VAL A 69 -15.32 23.55 -12.01
N GLY A 70 -16.11 22.65 -12.62
CA GLY A 70 -16.42 21.33 -12.02
C GLY A 70 -15.29 20.28 -12.05
N ILE A 71 -14.37 20.36 -13.01
CA ILE A 71 -13.27 19.38 -13.19
C ILE A 71 -12.07 19.65 -12.29
N LEU A 72 -11.90 20.89 -11.80
CA LEU A 72 -10.76 21.27 -10.97
C LEU A 72 -10.80 20.65 -9.55
N LEU A 73 -11.96 20.17 -9.10
CA LEU A 73 -12.12 19.57 -7.76
C LEU A 73 -11.82 18.06 -7.72
N LEU A 74 -11.78 17.37 -8.87
CA LEU A 74 -11.43 15.95 -8.94
C LEU A 74 -9.92 15.69 -8.97
N GLN A 75 -9.10 16.74 -9.09
CA GLN A 75 -7.63 16.65 -9.16
C GLN A 75 -6.95 16.61 -7.78
N ASN A 76 -7.69 16.70 -6.67
CA ASN A 76 -7.09 16.90 -5.34
C ASN A 76 -6.92 15.61 -4.52
N GLN A 77 -6.70 14.46 -5.18
CA GLN A 77 -6.33 13.25 -4.45
C GLN A 77 -4.88 13.38 -3.96
N PRO A 78 -4.59 13.10 -2.67
CA PRO A 78 -3.23 13.18 -2.15
C PRO A 78 -2.33 12.14 -2.83
N VAL A 79 -1.01 12.38 -2.81
CA VAL A 79 -0.05 11.37 -3.26
C VAL A 79 -0.16 10.09 -2.43
N GLY A 80 -0.02 8.93 -3.07
CA GLY A 80 -0.20 7.63 -2.42
C GLY A 80 -1.65 7.32 -2.06
N TYR A 81 -2.60 7.70 -2.92
CA TYR A 81 -4.01 7.38 -2.74
C TYR A 81 -4.35 5.99 -3.33
N ASP A 82 -4.87 5.08 -2.50
CA ASP A 82 -5.36 3.78 -2.95
C ASP A 82 -6.80 3.90 -3.48
N ARG A 83 -6.96 3.75 -4.79
CA ARG A 83 -8.26 3.84 -5.49
C ARG A 83 -9.23 2.72 -5.17
N VAL A 84 -8.76 1.53 -4.78
CA VAL A 84 -9.63 0.40 -4.45
C VAL A 84 -10.22 0.59 -3.06
N ARG A 85 -9.42 1.13 -2.13
CA ARG A 85 -9.82 1.35 -0.74
C ARG A 85 -10.32 2.76 -0.45
N ASN A 86 -10.20 3.66 -1.43
CA ASN A 86 -10.57 5.08 -1.34
C ASN A 86 -9.91 5.79 -0.15
N ALA A 87 -8.65 5.50 0.13
CA ALA A 87 -7.92 6.03 1.29
C ALA A 87 -6.47 6.38 0.94
N GLU A 88 -5.95 7.42 1.61
CA GLU A 88 -4.52 7.76 1.60
C GLU A 88 -3.76 6.75 2.47
N ILE A 89 -2.64 6.23 1.97
CA ILE A 89 -1.83 5.27 2.74
C ILE A 89 -1.25 5.89 4.01
N GLY A 90 -1.21 5.10 5.09
CA GLY A 90 -0.73 5.57 6.40
C GLY A 90 0.79 5.74 6.49
N SER A 91 1.54 4.82 5.87
CA SER A 91 3.01 4.86 5.81
C SER A 91 3.48 5.04 4.37
N LYS A 92 4.17 6.16 4.11
CA LYS A 92 4.64 6.58 2.78
C LYS A 92 6.11 6.31 2.54
N ASP A 93 6.92 6.51 3.56
CA ASP A 93 8.38 6.45 3.47
C ASP A 93 8.89 5.29 4.32
N PHE A 94 9.28 4.20 3.65
CA PHE A 94 9.94 3.05 4.26
C PHE A 94 10.83 2.34 3.24
N GLU A 95 11.88 1.71 3.75
CA GLU A 95 12.82 0.94 2.94
C GLU A 95 12.68 -0.56 3.20
N LEU A 96 13.04 -1.35 2.20
CA LEU A 96 13.07 -2.81 2.29
C LEU A 96 14.49 -3.28 2.63
N GLU A 97 14.65 -3.81 3.84
CA GLU A 97 15.95 -4.26 4.33
C GLU A 97 16.43 -5.51 3.58
N HIS A 98 15.67 -6.61 3.65
CA HIS A 98 16.06 -7.92 3.12
C HIS A 98 15.52 -8.22 1.71
N LEU A 99 14.77 -7.28 1.11
CA LEU A 99 14.15 -7.44 -0.20
C LEU A 99 14.54 -6.28 -1.10
N GLU A 100 14.65 -6.53 -2.40
CA GLU A 100 14.82 -5.52 -3.44
C GLU A 100 13.74 -5.68 -4.51
N GLU A 101 13.29 -4.55 -5.08
CA GLU A 101 12.35 -4.56 -6.20
C GLU A 101 13.07 -5.06 -7.46
N ALA A 102 12.61 -6.18 -8.00
CA ALA A 102 13.17 -6.78 -9.21
C ALA A 102 12.42 -6.34 -10.48
N TYR A 103 11.10 -6.16 -10.37
CA TYR A 103 10.26 -5.71 -11.47
C TYR A 103 8.93 -5.14 -10.95
N THR A 104 8.43 -4.08 -11.57
CA THR A 104 7.06 -3.57 -11.36
C THR A 104 6.43 -3.31 -12.73
N SER A 105 5.21 -3.82 -12.94
CA SER A 105 4.46 -3.63 -14.19
C SER A 105 4.07 -2.17 -14.41
N GLU A 106 3.83 -1.77 -15.66
CA GLU A 106 3.47 -0.40 -16.05
C GLU A 106 2.35 0.23 -15.22
N HIS A 107 1.26 -0.51 -15.00
CA HIS A 107 0.10 -0.05 -14.22
C HIS A 107 0.11 -0.55 -12.77
N TRP A 108 1.27 -0.99 -12.26
CA TRP A 108 1.48 -1.35 -10.84
C TRP A 108 0.56 -2.48 -10.32
N ILE A 109 0.04 -3.33 -11.22
CA ILE A 109 -0.78 -4.50 -10.87
C ILE A 109 0.10 -5.64 -10.35
N VAL A 110 1.29 -5.82 -10.94
CA VAL A 110 2.22 -6.89 -10.60
C VAL A 110 3.54 -6.29 -10.14
N ARG A 111 4.01 -6.74 -8.97
CA ARG A 111 5.28 -6.36 -8.36
C ARG A 111 6.05 -7.62 -7.97
N ILE A 112 7.31 -7.70 -8.40
CA ILE A 112 8.19 -8.84 -8.16
C ILE A 112 9.36 -8.35 -7.34
N TYR A 113 9.59 -9.02 -6.21
CA TYR A 113 10.67 -8.73 -5.28
C TYR A 113 11.66 -9.90 -5.24
N ARG A 114 12.94 -9.58 -5.10
CA ARG A 114 14.01 -10.54 -4.90
C ARG A 114 14.51 -10.45 -3.46
N VAL A 115 14.75 -11.63 -2.87
CA VAL A 115 15.40 -11.74 -1.55
C VAL A 115 16.88 -11.43 -1.70
N LYS A 116 17.36 -10.44 -0.95
CA LYS A 116 18.78 -10.09 -0.91
C LYS A 116 19.57 -11.23 -0.22
N PRO A 117 20.83 -11.46 -0.61
CA PRO A 117 21.68 -12.37 0.14
C PRO A 117 21.82 -11.88 1.59
N PRO A 118 22.07 -12.79 2.56
CA PRO A 118 22.31 -12.39 3.94
C PRO A 118 23.49 -11.43 4.02
N ASN A 119 23.42 -10.47 4.94
CA ASN A 119 24.47 -9.49 5.13
C ASN A 119 25.82 -10.20 5.40
N ASN A 120 26.88 -9.71 4.77
CA ASN A 120 28.22 -10.23 5.02
C ASN A 120 28.58 -9.93 6.49
N ARG A 121 28.98 -10.96 7.24
CA ARG A 121 29.26 -10.83 8.69
C ARG A 121 30.46 -9.90 8.88
N GLY A 122 30.23 -8.62 9.18
CA GLY A 122 31.30 -7.65 9.41
C GLY A 122 30.98 -6.17 9.18
N ALA A 123 29.80 -5.83 8.65
CA ALA A 123 29.35 -4.44 8.61
C ALA A 123 28.50 -4.14 9.86
N ILE A 124 29.18 -3.80 10.97
CA ILE A 124 28.60 -3.17 12.16
C ILE A 124 29.34 -1.85 12.37
#